data_AF-A0AAU9V6Y0-F1
#
_entry.id   AF-A0AAU9V6Y0-F1
#
_cell.length_a   1.000
_cell.length_b   1.000
_cell.length_c   1.000
_cell.angle_alpha   90.00
_cell.angle_beta   90.00
_cell.angle_gamma   90.00
#
_symmetry.space_group_name_H-M   'P 1'
#
loop_
_entity.id
_entity.type
_entity.pdbx_description
1 polymer ?
#
loop_
_entity_poly.entity_id
_entity_poly.type
_entity_poly.pdbx_seq_one_letter_code
_entity_poly.pdbx_strand_id
1 'polypeptide(L)'
;MIINPLNGKDTTKKISSIHHYAYRLMIRQNADKYLLRFHRLFQQYCVDMYVKIETKSTTKLRSEEFIHFLDGISTEGDAANARLTILPVTYTGSSRHMHLYDHEYDRHKLD
;
A
#
# COMPACT_ATOMS: atom_id res chain seq x y z
N MET A 1 -7.26 33.24 -0.53
CA MET A 1 -8.02 34.03 0.46
C MET A 1 -9.39 33.40 0.56
N ILE A 2 -9.84 33.02 1.76
CA ILE A 2 -11.17 32.40 1.91
C ILE A 2 -12.16 33.53 2.15
N ILE A 3 -12.99 33.79 1.15
CA ILE A 3 -14.00 34.84 1.18
C ILE A 3 -15.24 34.29 1.88
N ASN A 4 -15.73 34.98 2.91
CA ASN A 4 -16.98 34.60 3.56
C ASN A 4 -18.15 34.80 2.58
N PRO A 5 -18.89 33.75 2.19
CA PRO A 5 -19.95 33.86 1.19
C PRO A 5 -21.14 34.72 1.63
N LEU A 6 -21.28 35.00 2.94
CA LEU A 6 -22.36 35.84 3.47
C LEU A 6 -22.01 37.33 3.45
N ASN A 7 -20.72 37.66 3.65
CA ASN A 7 -20.31 39.05 3.92
C ASN A 7 -19.26 39.57 2.93
N GLY A 8 -18.80 38.75 1.98
CA GLY A 8 -17.79 39.12 0.98
C GLY A 8 -16.42 39.49 1.52
N LYS A 9 -16.23 39.44 2.85
CA LYS A 9 -14.99 39.81 3.52
C LYS A 9 -14.01 38.64 3.52
N ASP A 10 -12.76 38.98 3.28
CA ASP A 10 -11.66 38.06 3.39
C ASP A 10 -11.45 37.62 4.82
N THR A 11 -11.39 36.31 5.01
CA THR A 11 -11.06 35.72 6.31
C THR A 11 -9.63 35.22 6.29
N THR A 12 -8.83 35.71 7.24
CA THR A 12 -7.46 35.23 7.52
C THR A 12 -7.45 33.92 8.31
N LYS A 13 -8.61 33.28 8.46
CA LYS A 13 -8.76 32.04 9.23
C LYS A 13 -8.01 30.92 8.52
N LYS A 14 -7.02 30.35 9.21
CA LYS A 14 -6.38 29.10 8.79
C LYS A 14 -7.40 27.97 8.92
N ILE A 15 -7.65 27.25 7.84
CA ILE A 15 -8.55 26.11 7.80
C ILE A 15 -7.71 24.85 7.57
N SER A 16 -7.96 23.79 8.34
CA SER A 16 -7.36 22.49 8.08
C SER A 16 -7.81 21.95 6.73
N SER A 17 -6.92 21.26 6.01
CA SER A 17 -7.22 20.60 4.73
C SER A 17 -8.48 19.73 4.81
N ILE A 18 -8.70 19.04 5.94
CA ILE A 18 -9.90 18.22 6.18
C ILE A 18 -11.17 19.07 6.09
N HIS A 19 -11.23 20.19 6.80
CA HIS A 19 -12.42 21.05 6.80
C HIS A 19 -12.65 21.70 5.43
N HIS A 20 -11.57 22.03 4.72
CA HIS A 20 -11.65 22.56 3.36
C HIS A 20 -12.26 21.53 2.39
N TYR A 21 -11.75 20.30 2.37
CA TYR A 21 -12.26 19.25 1.48
C TYR A 21 -13.65 18.76 1.89
N ALA A 22 -13.95 18.64 3.18
CA ALA A 22 -15.28 18.29 3.67
C ALA A 22 -16.33 19.30 3.20
N TYR A 23 -16.02 20.60 3.26
CA TYR A 23 -16.90 21.65 2.75
C TYR A 23 -17.17 21.51 1.25
N ARG A 24 -16.16 21.16 0.45
CA ARG A 24 -16.27 20.99 -1.01
C ARG A 24 -17.01 19.72 -1.43
N LEU A 25 -17.03 18.70 -0.58
CA LEU A 25 -17.71 17.42 -0.84
C LEU A 25 -19.15 17.39 -0.31
N MET A 26 -19.49 18.28 0.61
CA MET A 26 -20.83 18.36 1.21
C MET A 26 -21.89 18.70 0.14
N ILE A 27 -22.93 17.86 0.03
CA ILE A 27 -24.06 18.10 -0.87
C ILE A 27 -24.94 19.21 -0.28
N ARG A 28 -25.14 20.29 -1.03
CA ARG A 28 -26.02 21.42 -0.66
C ARG A 28 -27.00 21.74 -1.78
N GLN A 29 -28.18 22.23 -1.42
CA GLN A 29 -29.14 22.80 -2.37
C GLN A 29 -28.66 24.21 -2.74
N ASN A 30 -28.74 24.59 -4.03
CA ASN A 30 -28.32 25.90 -4.58
C ASN A 30 -26.81 26.21 -4.62
N ALA A 31 -25.93 25.20 -4.58
CA ALA A 31 -24.49 25.38 -4.78
C ALA A 31 -23.97 24.49 -5.92
N ASP A 32 -23.10 25.06 -6.76
CA ASP A 32 -22.49 24.32 -7.85
C ASP A 32 -21.53 23.24 -7.34
N LYS A 33 -21.87 22.00 -7.66
CA LYS A 33 -21.11 20.81 -7.25
C LYS A 33 -20.09 20.41 -8.32
N TYR A 34 -19.19 21.32 -8.70
CA TYR A 34 -18.22 21.07 -9.79
C TYR A 34 -17.47 19.74 -9.61
N LEU A 35 -17.02 19.42 -8.40
CA LEU A 35 -16.28 18.19 -8.11
C LEU A 35 -17.14 16.92 -8.26
N LEU A 36 -18.35 16.92 -7.69
CA LEU A 36 -19.27 15.78 -7.79
C LEU A 36 -19.90 15.65 -9.19
N ARG A 37 -19.94 16.73 -9.97
CA ARG A 37 -20.51 16.76 -11.33
C ARG A 37 -19.66 15.97 -12.33
N PHE A 38 -18.38 15.74 -12.03
CA PHE A 38 -17.53 14.83 -12.81
C PHE A 38 -17.79 13.34 -12.52
N HIS A 39 -18.72 13.03 -11.60
CA HIS A 39 -19.24 11.68 -11.27
C HIS A 39 -18.15 10.59 -11.34
N ARG A 40 -18.10 9.88 -12.48
CA ARG A 40 -17.25 8.71 -12.72
C ARG A 40 -15.75 9.02 -12.64
N LEU A 41 -15.31 10.18 -13.14
CA LEU A 41 -13.90 10.60 -13.07
C LEU A 41 -13.47 10.82 -11.62
N PHE A 42 -14.34 11.43 -10.81
CA PHE A 42 -14.07 11.67 -9.40
C PHE A 42 -14.01 10.35 -8.61
N GLN A 43 -14.93 9.42 -8.87
CA GLN A 43 -14.91 8.09 -8.26
C GLN A 43 -13.64 7.31 -8.61
N GLN A 44 -13.23 7.32 -9.88
CA GLN A 44 -11.99 6.66 -10.32
C GLN A 44 -10.76 7.27 -9.64
N TYR A 45 -10.70 8.60 -9.53
CA TYR A 45 -9.63 9.30 -8.83
C TYR A 45 -9.54 8.90 -7.34
N CYS A 46 -10.67 8.82 -6.64
CA CYS A 46 -10.70 8.40 -5.24
C CYS A 46 -10.18 6.97 -5.05
N VAL A 47 -10.61 6.04 -5.92
CA VAL A 47 -10.15 4.65 -5.89
C VAL A 47 -8.66 4.54 -6.19
N ASP A 48 -8.18 5.23 -7.24
CA ASP A 48 -6.77 5.22 -7.63
C ASP A 48 -5.87 5.80 -6.52
N MET A 49 -6.29 6.90 -5.87
CA MET A 49 -5.55 7.44 -4.73
C MET A 49 -5.51 6.47 -3.54
N TYR A 50 -6.63 5.82 -3.22
CA TYR A 50 -6.65 4.85 -2.13
C TYR A 50 -5.71 3.67 -2.42
N VAL A 51 -5.80 3.07 -3.60
CA VAL A 51 -4.92 1.95 -4.01
C VAL A 51 -3.45 2.37 -3.97
N LYS A 52 -3.11 3.58 -4.42
CA LYS A 52 -1.73 4.09 -4.37
C LYS A 52 -1.22 4.24 -2.94
N ILE A 53 -2.04 4.76 -2.03
CA ILE A 53 -1.66 4.92 -0.62
C ILE A 53 -1.48 3.55 0.04
N GLU A 54 -2.40 2.63 -0.20
CA GLU A 54 -2.37 1.27 0.37
C GLU A 54 -1.19 0.44 -0.17
N THR A 55 -0.90 0.55 -1.46
CA THR A 55 0.27 -0.11 -2.06
C THR A 55 1.57 0.46 -1.50
N LYS A 56 1.63 1.78 -1.23
CA LYS A 56 2.80 2.41 -0.64
C LYS A 56 2.99 2.05 0.84
N SER A 57 1.91 1.91 1.63
CA SER A 57 2.00 1.50 3.03
C SER A 57 2.41 0.03 3.16
N THR A 58 1.83 -0.85 2.34
CA THR A 58 2.15 -2.29 2.35
C THR A 58 3.58 -2.58 1.90
N THR A 59 4.09 -1.89 0.87
CA THR A 59 5.49 -2.02 0.46
C THR A 59 6.47 -1.56 1.54
N LYS A 60 6.13 -0.48 2.26
CA LYS A 60 6.96 0.03 3.36
C LYS A 60 6.99 -0.94 4.53
N LEU A 61 5.84 -1.41 5.00
CA LEU A 61 5.75 -2.40 6.08
C LEU A 61 6.48 -3.70 5.71
N ARG A 62 6.35 -4.16 4.46
CA ARG A 62 7.09 -5.35 3.98
C ARG A 62 8.60 -5.17 3.98
N SER A 63 9.10 -3.97 3.65
CA SER A 63 10.54 -3.71 3.71
C SER A 63 11.05 -3.69 5.16
N GLU A 64 10.27 -3.13 6.09
CA GLU A 64 10.62 -3.08 7.51
C GLU A 64 10.62 -4.50 8.12
N GLU A 65 9.57 -5.30 7.87
CA GLU A 65 9.48 -6.70 8.31
C GLU A 65 10.61 -7.58 7.74
N PHE A 66 10.96 -7.39 6.46
CA PHE A 66 12.03 -8.14 5.81
C PHE A 66 13.41 -7.81 6.39
N ILE A 67 13.68 -6.54 6.71
CA ILE A 67 14.94 -6.12 7.33
C ILE A 67 15.07 -6.75 8.72
N HIS A 68 14.01 -6.70 9.54
CA HIS A 68 14.02 -7.31 10.87
C HIS A 68 14.19 -8.84 10.83
N PHE A 69 13.61 -9.50 9.81
CA PHE A 69 13.81 -10.93 9.59
C PHE A 69 15.26 -11.28 9.24
N LEU A 70 15.89 -10.54 8.32
CA LEU A 70 17.30 -10.73 7.97
C LEU A 70 18.25 -10.46 9.15
N ASP A 71 17.95 -9.44 9.95
CA ASP A 71 18.73 -9.08 11.13
C ASP A 71 18.66 -10.19 12.20
N GLY A 72 17.47 -10.78 12.41
CA GLY A 72 17.29 -11.95 13.26
C GLY A 72 18.12 -13.16 12.81
N ILE A 73 18.10 -13.47 11.50
CA ILE A 73 18.89 -14.56 10.92
C ILE A 73 20.39 -14.30 11.05
N SER A 74 20.85 -13.05 10.86
CA SER A 74 22.28 -12.71 10.98
C SER A 74 22.80 -12.82 12.42
N THR A 75 21.91 -12.80 13.41
CA THR A 75 22.26 -12.86 14.84
C THR A 75 22.36 -14.31 15.35
N GLU A 76 21.65 -15.26 14.71
CA GLU A 76 21.71 -16.71 14.96
C GLU A 76 22.85 -17.33 14.12
N GLY A 77 24.08 -17.23 14.62
CA GLY A 77 25.28 -17.64 13.89
C GLY A 77 25.36 -19.12 13.53
N ASP A 78 25.16 -19.44 12.25
CA ASP A 78 25.92 -20.45 11.48
C ASP A 78 25.76 -20.17 9.96
N ALA A 79 26.39 -19.10 9.49
CA ALA A 79 26.18 -18.52 8.16
C ALA A 79 26.99 -19.17 7.02
N ALA A 80 27.52 -20.39 7.22
CA ALA A 80 28.36 -21.04 6.21
C ALA A 80 27.57 -21.90 5.21
N ASN A 81 26.40 -22.43 5.58
CA ASN A 81 25.69 -23.42 4.76
C ASN A 81 24.20 -23.11 4.45
N ALA A 82 23.65 -22.00 4.94
CA ALA A 82 22.26 -21.64 4.71
C ALA A 82 22.10 -20.76 3.46
N ARG A 83 21.86 -21.36 2.29
CA ARG A 83 21.49 -20.62 1.08
C ARG A 83 20.07 -20.06 1.21
N LEU A 84 19.95 -18.82 1.65
CA LEU A 84 18.67 -18.12 1.77
C LEU A 84 18.05 -17.87 0.38
N THR A 85 17.10 -18.72 -0.03
CA THR A 85 16.35 -18.55 -1.28
C THR A 85 14.99 -17.95 -0.94
N ILE A 86 14.86 -16.63 -1.07
CA ILE A 86 13.58 -15.94 -0.86
C ILE A 86 12.73 -16.07 -2.13
N LEU A 87 11.58 -16.70 -1.98
CA LEU A 87 10.64 -16.88 -3.08
C LEU A 87 9.73 -15.63 -3.22
N PRO A 88 9.37 -15.24 -4.46
CA PRO A 88 8.42 -14.16 -4.69
C PRO A 88 7.06 -14.45 -4.02
N VAL A 89 6.32 -13.40 -3.63
CA VAL A 89 5.00 -13.54 -2.98
C VAL A 89 3.95 -14.25 -3.86
N THR A 90 4.19 -14.30 -5.17
CA THR A 90 3.36 -14.98 -6.18
C THR A 90 3.80 -16.43 -6.44
N TYR A 91 4.76 -16.94 -5.67
CA TYR A 91 5.27 -18.29 -5.81
C TYR A 91 4.20 -19.30 -5.39
N THR A 92 3.46 -19.79 -6.38
CA THR A 92 2.64 -20.99 -6.27
C THR A 92 3.53 -22.13 -6.73
N GLY A 93 4.14 -22.85 -5.79
CA GLY A 93 5.05 -23.95 -6.09
C GLY A 93 4.45 -24.86 -7.16
N SER A 94 5.08 -24.89 -8.34
CA SER A 94 4.61 -25.73 -9.44
C SER A 94 4.66 -27.19 -8.99
N SER A 95 3.67 -28.01 -9.36
CA SER A 95 3.65 -29.44 -9.03
C SER A 95 4.97 -30.15 -9.38
N ARG A 96 5.69 -29.67 -10.41
CA ARG A 96 7.02 -30.19 -10.79
C ARG A 96 8.11 -29.92 -9.76
N HIS A 97 7.99 -28.84 -8.98
CA HIS A 97 8.98 -28.43 -7.98
C HIS A 97 8.92 -29.30 -6.72
N MET A 98 7.73 -29.76 -6.32
CA MET A 98 7.58 -30.69 -5.20
C MET A 98 8.22 -32.06 -5.51
N HIS A 99 8.03 -32.58 -6.73
CA HIS A 99 8.62 -33.87 -7.13
C HIS A 99 10.15 -33.86 -7.24
N LEU A 100 10.75 -32.69 -7.51
CA LEU A 100 12.20 -32.55 -7.54
C LEU A 100 12.82 -32.69 -6.14
N TYR A 101 12.17 -32.17 -5.10
CA TYR A 101 12.66 -32.34 -3.72
C TYR A 101 12.55 -33.78 -3.23
N ASP A 102 11.46 -34.47 -3.51
CA ASP A 102 11.32 -35.88 -3.11
C ASP A 102 12.39 -36.74 -3.79
N HIS A 103 12.64 -36.51 -5.08
CA HIS A 103 13.65 -37.26 -5.83
C HIS A 103 15.09 -36.90 -5.44
N GLU A 104 15.36 -35.66 -5.03
CA GLU A 104 16.67 -35.27 -4.48
C GLU A 104 16.87 -35.80 -3.05
N TYR A 105 15.82 -35.88 -2.24
CA TYR A 105 15.86 -36.44 -0.90
C TYR A 105 16.17 -37.94 -0.90
N ASP A 106 15.57 -38.69 -1.83
CA ASP A 106 15.86 -40.12 -2.00
C ASP A 106 17.27 -40.38 -2.55
N ARG A 107 17.82 -39.46 -3.36
CA ARG A 107 19.18 -39.59 -3.89
C ARG A 107 20.25 -39.43 -2.81
N HIS A 108 20.01 -38.59 -1.81
CA HIS A 108 20.94 -38.37 -0.69
C HIS A 108 20.90 -39.47 0.38
N LYS A 109 19.96 -40.41 0.30
CA LYS A 109 19.83 -41.53 1.25
C LYS A 109 20.53 -42.82 0.76
N LEU A 110 21.08 -42.78 -0.45
CA LEU A 110 21.76 -43.90 -1.12
C LEU A 110 23.29 -43.75 -1.15
N ASP A 111 23.82 -42.66 -0.58
CA ASP A 111 25.26 -42.42 -0.36
C ASP A 111 25.59 -42.45 1.14
#